data_AF-A0A9X2EI99-F1
#
_entry.id   AF-A0A9X2EI99-F1
#
_cell.length_a   1.000
_cell.length_b   1.000
_cell.length_c   1.000
_cell.angle_alpha   90.00
_cell.angle_beta   90.00
_cell.angle_gamma   90.00
#
_symmetry.space_group_name_H-M   'P 1'
#
loop_
_entity.id
_entity.type
_entity.pdbx_description
1 polymer ?
#
loop_
_entity_poly.entity_id
_entity_poly.type
_entity_poly.pdbx_seq_one_letter_code
_entity_poly.pdbx_strand_id
1 'polypeptide(L)'
;MAALPDAGWRFQESANGARLFYVSETNPASQVMILTCPIGVDRLIVRLPEVVPVGSEERLTIGHGNDLAVLMVDPMRDNGSVAGRGPIPDNLDTMLKQGIAAAYGSYSLGDLPAVPGETSARFISACS
;
A
#
# COMPACT_ATOMS: atom_id res chain seq x y z
N MET A 1 29.54 -11.79 -6.69
CA MET A 1 28.71 -10.59 -6.45
C MET A 1 27.49 -11.05 -5.67
N ALA A 2 27.37 -10.65 -4.41
CA ALA A 2 26.19 -10.96 -3.61
C ALA A 2 25.06 -10.03 -4.08
N ALA A 3 23.91 -10.60 -4.46
CA ALA A 3 22.71 -9.82 -4.72
C ALA A 3 22.37 -9.06 -3.44
N LEU A 4 22.39 -7.72 -3.52
CA LEU A 4 21.70 -6.90 -2.52
C LEU A 4 20.25 -7.41 -2.47
N PRO A 5 19.58 -7.49 -1.32
CA PRO A 5 18.16 -7.80 -1.32
C PRO A 5 17.46 -6.73 -2.16
N ASP A 6 17.15 -7.07 -3.42
CA ASP A 6 16.53 -6.15 -4.36
C ASP A 6 15.29 -5.55 -3.70
N ALA A 7 15.12 -4.24 -3.89
CA ALA A 7 13.84 -3.64 -3.61
C ALA A 7 12.74 -4.42 -4.29
N GLY A 8 11.58 -4.34 -3.69
CA GLY A 8 10.44 -4.98 -4.28
C GLY A 8 9.36 -5.27 -3.29
N TRP A 9 8.33 -5.86 -3.87
CA TRP A 9 7.16 -6.28 -3.17
C TRP A 9 7.45 -7.48 -2.29
N ARG A 10 7.07 -7.35 -1.02
CA ARG A 10 7.13 -8.42 -0.03
C ARG A 10 5.72 -8.67 0.48
N PHE A 11 5.30 -9.92 0.38
CA PHE A 11 4.04 -10.39 0.94
C PHE A 11 4.29 -11.09 2.25
N GLN A 12 3.48 -10.77 3.24
CA GLN A 12 3.46 -11.39 4.54
C GLN A 12 2.02 -11.69 4.94
N GLU A 13 1.73 -12.97 5.09
CA GLU A 13 0.49 -13.43 5.68
C GLU A 13 0.63 -13.48 7.20
N SER A 14 -0.45 -13.26 7.92
CA SER A 14 -0.49 -13.31 9.38
C SER A 14 -1.87 -13.75 9.85
N ALA A 15 -1.97 -14.19 11.10
CA ALA A 15 -3.25 -14.56 11.72
C ALA A 15 -4.30 -13.41 11.72
N ASN A 16 -3.85 -12.16 11.55
CA ASN A 16 -4.70 -10.97 11.51
C ASN A 16 -5.04 -10.50 10.08
N GLY A 17 -4.60 -11.23 9.04
CA GLY A 17 -4.82 -10.90 7.63
C GLY A 17 -3.54 -10.88 6.79
N ALA A 18 -3.64 -10.33 5.59
CA ALA A 18 -2.56 -10.24 4.63
C ALA A 18 -1.95 -8.85 4.56
N ARG A 19 -0.62 -8.82 4.37
CA ARG A 19 0.15 -7.59 4.20
C ARG A 19 1.03 -7.67 2.97
N LEU A 20 1.03 -6.62 2.17
CA LEU A 20 1.87 -6.44 1.00
C LEU A 20 2.59 -5.11 1.15
N PHE A 21 3.92 -5.10 1.13
CA PHE A 21 4.68 -3.87 1.30
C PHE A 21 5.83 -3.76 0.31
N TYR A 22 6.11 -2.53 -0.10
CA TYR A 22 7.23 -2.19 -0.96
C TYR A 22 8.38 -1.67 -0.09
N VAL A 23 9.58 -2.22 -0.27
CA VAL A 23 10.81 -1.74 0.38
C VAL A 23 11.67 -0.96 -0.61
N SER A 24 12.30 0.12 -0.15
CA SER A 24 13.12 0.98 -1.00
C SER A 24 14.43 0.30 -1.45
N GLU A 25 14.88 0.61 -2.68
CA GLU A 25 16.18 0.16 -3.21
C GLU A 25 17.34 0.72 -2.42
N THR A 26 17.19 1.96 -1.96
CA THR A 26 18.24 2.69 -1.26
C THR A 26 18.31 2.31 0.22
N ASN A 27 17.20 1.83 0.79
CA ASN A 27 17.13 1.37 2.17
C ASN A 27 16.09 0.24 2.32
N PRO A 28 16.49 -1.03 2.28
CA PRO A 28 15.57 -2.16 2.35
C PRO A 28 14.89 -2.32 3.72
N ALA A 29 15.38 -1.61 4.76
CA ALA A 29 14.72 -1.53 6.05
C ALA A 29 13.57 -0.49 6.07
N SER A 30 13.49 0.39 5.06
CA SER A 30 12.43 1.37 4.91
C SER A 30 11.31 0.83 4.02
N GLN A 31 10.14 0.66 4.63
CA GLN A 31 8.91 0.33 3.92
C GLN A 31 8.34 1.63 3.34
N VAL A 32 8.20 1.73 2.03
CA VAL A 32 7.70 2.95 1.39
C VAL A 32 6.18 2.97 1.41
N MET A 33 5.57 1.82 1.14
CA MET A 33 4.12 1.64 1.15
C MET A 33 3.76 0.27 1.69
N ILE A 34 2.69 0.21 2.49
CA ILE A 34 2.19 -1.02 3.11
C ILE A 34 0.70 -1.10 2.84
N LEU A 35 0.25 -2.10 2.10
CA LEU A 35 -1.15 -2.49 1.98
C LEU A 35 -1.45 -3.61 2.97
N THR A 36 -2.58 -3.51 3.66
CA THR A 36 -3.06 -4.50 4.61
C THR A 36 -4.53 -4.80 4.34
N CYS A 37 -4.84 -6.07 4.19
CA CYS A 37 -6.20 -6.59 4.21
C CYS A 37 -6.41 -7.34 5.52
N PRO A 38 -7.17 -6.76 6.48
CA PRO A 38 -7.48 -7.44 7.73
C PRO A 38 -8.43 -8.62 7.48
N ILE A 39 -8.21 -9.72 8.19
CA ILE A 39 -9.10 -10.88 8.07
C ILE A 39 -10.52 -10.53 8.57
N GLY A 40 -11.54 -10.93 7.79
CA GLY A 40 -12.94 -10.70 8.14
C GLY A 40 -13.40 -9.24 8.06
N VAL A 41 -12.61 -8.36 7.44
CA VAL A 41 -12.96 -6.96 7.20
C VAL A 41 -12.77 -6.66 5.72
N ASP A 42 -13.85 -6.33 5.02
CA ASP A 42 -13.85 -5.91 3.62
C ASP A 42 -13.31 -4.48 3.47
N ARG A 43 -12.06 -4.27 3.89
CA ARG A 43 -11.39 -2.96 3.85
C ARG A 43 -9.92 -3.13 3.54
N LEU A 44 -9.44 -2.29 2.64
CA LEU A 44 -8.04 -2.08 2.39
C LEU A 44 -7.52 -0.97 3.31
N ILE A 45 -6.39 -1.24 3.97
CA ILE A 45 -5.64 -0.25 4.74
C ILE A 45 -4.32 -0.02 4.01
N VAL A 46 -4.06 1.21 3.60
CA VAL A 46 -2.78 1.60 3.01
C VAL A 46 -2.07 2.56 3.93
N ARG A 47 -0.84 2.23 4.30
CA ARG A 47 0.03 3.03 5.16
C ARG A 47 1.27 3.48 4.41
N LEU A 48 1.60 4.76 4.60
CA LEU A 48 2.81 5.42 4.13
C LEU A 48 3.61 5.84 5.36
N PRO A 49 4.54 4.99 5.85
CA PRO A 49 5.22 5.24 7.11
C PRO A 49 6.25 6.37 7.04
N GLU A 50 6.70 6.74 5.85
CA GLU A 50 7.60 7.89 5.64
C GLU A 50 6.86 9.23 5.55
N VAL A 51 5.53 9.21 5.57
CA VAL A 51 4.69 10.42 5.42
C VAL A 51 4.04 10.76 6.74
N VAL A 52 4.26 12.00 7.19
CA VAL A 52 3.62 12.54 8.40
C VAL A 52 2.24 13.10 8.02
N PRO A 53 1.17 12.69 8.70
CA PRO A 53 -0.17 13.22 8.43
C PRO A 53 -0.23 14.70 8.77
N VAL A 54 -0.83 15.49 7.88
CA VAL A 54 -1.17 16.88 8.15
C VAL A 54 -2.64 16.92 8.54
N GLY A 55 -2.96 17.46 9.71
CA GLY A 55 -4.29 17.33 10.34
C GLY A 55 -5.48 17.93 9.57
N SER A 56 -5.24 18.52 8.38
CA SER A 56 -6.27 19.04 7.48
C SER A 56 -6.53 18.14 6.27
N GLU A 57 -5.69 17.12 6.04
CA GLU A 57 -5.80 16.25 4.87
C GLU A 57 -6.26 14.86 5.29
N GLU A 58 -7.47 14.51 4.88
CA GLU A 58 -8.17 13.30 5.35
C GLU A 58 -8.29 12.25 4.23
N ARG A 59 -7.62 12.48 3.08
CA ARG A 59 -7.80 11.68 1.87
C ARG A 59 -6.47 11.23 1.31
N LEU A 60 -6.29 9.91 1.25
CA LEU A 60 -5.19 9.23 0.56
C LEU A 60 -5.75 8.64 -0.72
N THR A 61 -5.20 9.02 -1.86
CA THR A 61 -5.54 8.41 -3.14
C THR A 61 -4.47 7.40 -3.51
N ILE A 62 -4.86 6.19 -3.88
CA ILE A 62 -3.96 5.18 -4.45
C ILE A 62 -4.43 4.87 -5.86
N GLY A 63 -3.51 4.52 -6.76
CA GLY A 63 -3.90 4.53 -8.16
C GLY A 63 -2.86 4.09 -9.16
N HIS A 64 -3.32 3.75 -10.36
CA HIS A 64 -2.51 3.73 -11.57
C HIS A 64 -3.27 4.34 -12.74
N GLY A 65 -2.70 5.36 -13.40
CA GLY A 65 -3.35 6.02 -14.52
C GLY A 65 -4.74 6.59 -14.15
N ASN A 66 -5.80 6.06 -14.78
CA ASN A 66 -7.19 6.47 -14.51
C ASN A 66 -7.87 5.64 -13.41
N ASP A 67 -7.18 4.61 -12.92
CA ASP A 67 -7.70 3.66 -11.95
C ASP A 67 -7.32 4.14 -10.55
N LEU A 68 -8.22 4.87 -9.89
CA LEU A 68 -7.96 5.56 -8.63
C LEU A 68 -8.93 5.09 -7.55
N ALA A 69 -8.40 4.76 -6.37
CA ALA A 69 -9.18 4.51 -5.17
C ALA A 69 -8.86 5.56 -4.11
N VAL A 70 -9.91 6.12 -3.50
CA VAL A 70 -9.79 7.10 -2.42
C VAL A 70 -10.02 6.40 -1.10
N LEU A 71 -9.05 6.55 -0.20
CA LEU A 71 -9.03 6.01 1.14
C LEU A 71 -9.11 7.16 2.14
N MET A 72 -9.89 6.96 3.21
CA MET A 72 -10.03 7.96 4.27
C MET A 72 -8.89 7.80 5.28
N VAL A 73 -8.14 8.86 5.49
CA VAL A 73 -7.07 8.94 6.48
C VAL A 73 -7.63 9.44 7.79
N ASP A 74 -7.29 8.77 8.88
CA ASP A 74 -7.68 9.20 10.23
C ASP A 74 -6.41 9.65 10.98
N PRO A 75 -6.04 10.94 10.90
CA PRO A 75 -4.78 11.44 11.44
C PRO A 75 -4.73 11.37 12.98
N MET A 76 -5.88 11.24 13.65
CA MET A 76 -5.95 11.07 15.11
C MET A 76 -5.59 9.65 15.55
N ARG A 77 -5.82 8.64 14.71
CA ARG A 77 -5.47 7.25 15.00
C ARG A 77 -4.05 6.88 14.60
N ASP A 78 -3.51 7.52 13.58
CA ASP A 78 -2.24 7.11 13.00
C ASP A 78 -1.09 7.96 13.57
N ASN A 79 -0.56 7.49 14.71
CA ASN A 79 0.54 8.05 15.49
C ASN A 79 1.83 8.24 14.64
N GLY A 80 1.89 9.32 13.87
CA GLY A 80 3.09 9.73 13.13
C GLY A 80 3.28 9.10 11.75
N SER A 81 2.27 8.42 11.19
CA SER A 81 2.29 7.94 9.80
C SER A 81 0.94 8.14 9.13
N VAL A 82 0.90 8.28 7.81
CA VAL A 82 -0.38 8.34 7.08
C VAL A 82 -0.91 6.92 6.91
N ALA A 83 -2.15 6.66 7.32
CA ALA A 83 -2.86 5.45 6.92
C ALA A 83 -4.27 5.75 6.41
N GLY A 84 -4.51 5.46 5.14
CA GLY A 84 -5.82 5.50 4.53
C GLY A 84 -6.54 4.15 4.70
N ARG A 85 -7.84 4.21 4.96
CA ARG A 85 -8.72 3.04 5.08
C ARG A 85 -9.90 3.23 4.14
N GLY A 86 -10.26 2.19 3.39
CA GLY A 86 -11.39 2.24 2.47
C GLY A 86 -11.82 0.86 2.01
N PRO A 87 -12.88 0.78 1.19
CA PRO A 87 -13.28 -0.48 0.57
C PRO A 87 -12.16 -1.02 -0.32
N ILE A 88 -12.14 -2.33 -0.52
CA ILE A 88 -11.20 -2.96 -1.45
C ILE A 88 -11.65 -2.59 -2.88
N PRO A 89 -10.79 -1.98 -3.71
CA PRO A 89 -11.14 -1.70 -5.10
C PRO A 89 -11.31 -3.00 -5.90
N ASP A 90 -12.38 -3.13 -6.69
CA ASP A 90 -12.60 -4.28 -7.60
C ASP A 90 -11.43 -4.50 -8.58
N ASN A 91 -10.79 -3.41 -8.97
CA ASN A 91 -9.66 -3.31 -9.89
C ASN A 91 -8.29 -3.42 -9.19
N LEU A 92 -8.24 -3.70 -7.88
CA LEU A 92 -6.98 -3.75 -7.11
C LEU A 92 -5.94 -4.70 -7.73
N ASP A 93 -6.36 -5.88 -8.21
CA ASP A 93 -5.46 -6.82 -8.89
C ASP A 93 -4.75 -6.18 -10.10
N THR A 94 -5.50 -5.43 -10.90
CA THR A 94 -4.99 -4.76 -12.09
C THR A 94 -4.05 -3.63 -11.70
N MET A 95 -4.41 -2.82 -10.71
CA MET A 95 -3.54 -1.77 -10.16
C MET A 95 -2.20 -2.36 -9.69
N LEU A 96 -2.23 -3.43 -8.90
CA LEU A 96 -1.01 -4.08 -8.40
C LEU A 96 -0.14 -4.61 -9.55
N LYS A 97 -0.73 -5.14 -10.62
CA LYS A 97 0.01 -5.67 -11.78
C LYS A 97 0.56 -4.60 -12.72
N GLN A 98 -0.01 -3.40 -12.72
CA GLN A 98 0.46 -2.30 -13.58
C GLN A 98 1.51 -1.43 -12.89
N GLY A 99 1.48 -1.37 -11.56
CA GLY A 99 2.25 -0.42 -10.76
C GLY A 99 1.29 0.46 -9.99
N ILE A 100 1.67 0.91 -8.81
CA ILE A 100 0.77 1.66 -7.92
C ILE A 100 1.45 2.91 -7.41
N ALA A 101 0.80 4.04 -7.63
CA ALA A 101 1.15 5.33 -7.09
C ALA A 101 0.24 5.65 -5.89
N ALA A 102 0.70 6.54 -5.02
CA ALA A 102 -0.08 7.05 -3.90
C ALA A 102 0.09 8.56 -3.78
N ALA A 103 -0.98 9.27 -3.46
CA ALA A 103 -0.96 10.72 -3.30
C ALA A 103 -1.73 11.12 -2.03
N TYR A 104 -1.10 11.97 -1.23
CA TYR A 104 -1.67 12.50 0.02
C TYR A 104 -1.28 13.97 0.17
N GLY A 105 -2.24 14.87 -0.04
CA GLY A 105 -2.02 16.31 -0.02
C GLY A 105 -0.90 16.74 -0.98
N SER A 106 0.18 17.30 -0.44
CA SER A 106 1.37 17.69 -1.22
C SER A 106 2.37 16.55 -1.44
N TYR A 107 2.21 15.41 -0.78
CA TYR A 107 3.08 14.25 -0.95
C TYR A 107 2.57 13.38 -2.10
N SER A 108 3.47 13.02 -3.01
CA SER A 108 3.21 12.13 -4.13
C SER A 108 4.25 11.02 -4.14
N LEU A 109 3.81 9.79 -3.95
CA LEU A 109 4.59 8.60 -4.24
C LEU A 109 4.41 8.28 -5.73
N GLY A 110 5.54 8.28 -6.44
CA GLY A 110 5.56 7.90 -7.85
C GLY A 110 5.10 6.46 -8.08
N ASP A 111 4.98 6.08 -9.35
CA ASP A 111 4.55 4.73 -9.72
C ASP A 111 5.56 3.71 -9.22
N LEU A 112 5.14 2.90 -8.25
CA LEU A 112 5.91 1.76 -7.78
C LEU A 112 5.86 0.66 -8.84
N PRO A 113 6.94 -0.14 -8.98
CA PRO A 113 6.96 -1.20 -9.96
C PRO A 113 5.81 -2.19 -9.75
N ALA A 114 5.42 -2.89 -10.80
CA ALA A 114 4.38 -3.91 -10.73
C ALA A 114 4.69 -4.99 -9.67
N VAL A 115 3.66 -5.41 -8.96
CA VAL A 115 3.70 -6.56 -8.05
C VAL A 115 3.81 -7.83 -8.89
N PRO A 116 4.70 -8.77 -8.53
CA PRO A 116 4.76 -10.08 -9.19
C PRO A 116 3.40 -10.77 -9.15
N GLY A 117 2.96 -11.33 -10.27
CA GLY A 117 1.60 -11.87 -10.42
C GLY A 117 1.23 -12.95 -9.39
N GLU A 118 2.19 -13.77 -8.95
CA GLU A 118 1.97 -14.76 -7.90
C GLU A 118 1.71 -14.08 -6.54
N THR A 119 2.47 -13.03 -6.23
CA THR A 119 2.34 -12.24 -5.00
C THR A 119 1.02 -11.47 -4.95
N SER A 120 0.62 -10.85 -6.06
CA SER A 120 -0.67 -10.15 -6.12
C SER A 120 -1.84 -11.12 -6.00
N ALA A 121 -1.82 -12.25 -6.70
CA ALA A 121 -2.86 -13.27 -6.59
C ALA A 121 -3.05 -13.79 -5.15
N ARG A 122 -1.93 -14.03 -4.44
CA ARG A 122 -1.97 -14.43 -3.02
C ARG A 122 -2.53 -13.35 -2.12
N PHE A 123 -2.18 -12.08 -2.36
CA PHE A 123 -2.71 -10.97 -1.59
C PHE A 123 -4.22 -10.80 -1.82
N ILE A 124 -4.68 -10.77 -3.07
CA ILE A 124 -6.11 -10.64 -3.40
C ILE A 124 -6.91 -11.81 -2.82
N SER A 125 -6.40 -13.04 -2.92
CA SER A 125 -7.07 -14.22 -2.33
C SER A 125 -7.21 -14.12 -0.81
N ALA A 126 -6.31 -13.42 -0.13
CA ALA A 126 -6.36 -13.20 1.31
C ALA A 126 -7.16 -11.94 1.70
N CYS A 127 -7.53 -11.09 0.73
CA CYS A 127 -8.40 -9.93 0.93
C CYS A 127 -9.89 -10.27 0.74
N SER A 128 -10.20 -11.42 0.13
CA SER A 128 -11.57 -11.89 -0.15
C SER A 128 -12.13 -12.82 0.92
#